data_AF-A0A7V3XNR9-F1
#
_entry.id   AF-A0A7V3XNR9-F1
#
_cell.length_a   1.000
_cell.length_b   1.000
_cell.length_c   1.000
_cell.angle_alpha   90.00
_cell.angle_beta   90.00
_cell.angle_gamma   90.00
#
_symmetry.space_group_name_H-M   'P 1'
#
loop_
_entity.id
_entity.type
_entity.pdbx_description
1 polymer ?
#
loop_
_entity_poly.entity_id
_entity_poly.type
_entity_poly.pdbx_seq_one_letter_code
_entity_poly.pdbx_strand_id
1 'polypeptide(L)'
;MAKTIMPLMSGGASGKIADMIVFFPWKGHNVVRQWLKPANPMTGKQGDQRLFLGGTGRACKVVQEGSYYIGEGRALATGGQTWVSALVNYIISNIFTSATAYEAVVSAYNSHGAKSAFASNAASLGLTDFDVDYKSTTSKYVAGLQLYILALYGVNMHSLDNEVFNKSPYTKALNSWTSDDVSLLVDDLQAA
;
A
#
# COMPACT_ATOMS: atom_id res chain seq x y z
N MET A 1 14.27 -38.40 -28.00
CA MET A 1 13.69 -38.29 -26.64
C MET A 1 14.74 -38.73 -25.63
N ALA A 2 15.37 -37.80 -24.91
CA ALA A 2 16.22 -38.15 -23.79
C ALA A 2 15.32 -38.73 -22.68
N LYS A 3 15.50 -40.02 -22.38
CA LYS A 3 14.75 -40.71 -21.34
C LYS A 3 14.98 -39.96 -20.02
N THR A 4 13.92 -39.40 -19.44
CA THR A 4 13.99 -38.71 -18.14
C THR A 4 14.18 -39.77 -17.05
N ILE A 5 15.43 -40.20 -16.88
CA ILE A 5 15.83 -41.11 -15.82
C ILE A 5 16.10 -40.24 -14.60
N MET A 6 15.12 -40.18 -13.69
CA MET A 6 15.40 -39.71 -12.33
C MET A 6 16.43 -40.68 -11.71
N PRO A 7 17.43 -40.17 -10.99
CA PRO A 7 18.59 -40.96 -10.56
C PRO A 7 18.24 -42.17 -9.68
N LEU A 8 17.03 -42.23 -9.09
CA LEU A 8 16.63 -43.31 -8.17
C LEU A 8 15.18 -43.83 -8.31
N MET A 9 14.21 -43.11 -8.90
CA MET A 9 12.82 -43.60 -9.08
C MET A 9 12.14 -42.96 -10.30
N SER A 10 11.36 -43.74 -11.07
CA SER A 10 10.62 -43.28 -12.27
C SER A 10 9.43 -42.37 -11.94
N GLY A 11 9.68 -41.14 -11.47
CA GLY A 11 8.68 -40.08 -11.34
C GLY A 11 8.97 -38.92 -12.29
N GLY A 12 7.93 -38.32 -12.89
CA GLY A 12 8.07 -37.17 -13.79
C GLY A 12 8.81 -35.99 -13.14
N ALA A 13 9.26 -35.03 -13.95
CA ALA A 13 10.13 -33.89 -13.64
C ALA A 13 9.62 -32.87 -12.59
N SER A 14 8.70 -33.28 -11.73
CA SER A 14 8.16 -32.56 -10.57
C SER A 14 7.90 -33.51 -9.38
N GLY A 15 8.57 -34.66 -9.34
CA GLY A 15 8.34 -35.77 -8.42
C GLY A 15 8.74 -35.47 -6.98
N LYS A 16 7.86 -34.76 -6.26
CA LYS A 16 7.82 -34.78 -4.80
C LYS A 16 7.45 -36.20 -4.35
N ILE A 17 8.30 -36.84 -3.54
CA ILE A 17 7.94 -38.12 -2.92
C ILE A 17 7.28 -37.79 -1.58
N ALA A 18 5.97 -38.10 -1.49
CA ALA A 18 5.16 -38.00 -0.28
C ALA A 18 5.24 -36.64 0.46
N ASP A 19 5.48 -35.53 -0.25
CA ASP A 19 5.70 -34.20 0.36
C ASP A 19 6.80 -34.20 1.45
N MET A 20 7.77 -35.10 1.34
CA MET A 20 8.92 -35.18 2.24
C MET A 20 10.22 -34.81 1.55
N ILE A 21 10.38 -35.21 0.28
CA ILE A 21 11.65 -35.08 -0.45
C ILE A 21 11.39 -34.65 -1.89
N VAL A 22 12.18 -33.68 -2.37
CA VAL A 22 12.17 -33.21 -3.77
C VAL A 22 13.51 -33.51 -4.42
N PHE A 23 13.46 -34.17 -5.57
CA PHE A 23 14.60 -34.44 -6.45
C PHE A 23 14.59 -33.42 -7.59
N PHE A 24 15.69 -32.71 -7.78
CA PHE A 24 15.84 -31.79 -8.90
C PHE A 24 17.32 -31.62 -9.29
N PRO A 25 17.62 -31.36 -10.57
CA PRO A 25 18.97 -30.98 -10.98
C PRO A 25 19.24 -29.53 -10.57
N TRP A 26 20.35 -29.29 -9.88
CA TRP A 26 20.84 -27.95 -9.55
C TRP A 26 22.31 -27.82 -9.95
N LYS A 27 22.60 -26.87 -10.85
CA LYS A 27 23.97 -26.63 -11.37
C LYS A 27 24.67 -27.91 -11.87
N GLY A 28 23.96 -28.77 -12.58
CA GLY A 28 24.52 -30.03 -13.11
C GLY A 28 24.65 -31.17 -12.10
N HIS A 29 24.29 -30.96 -10.83
CA HIS A 29 24.25 -32.01 -9.81
C HIS A 29 22.81 -32.45 -9.54
N ASN A 30 22.62 -33.76 -9.37
CA ASN A 30 21.36 -34.32 -8.88
C ASN A 30 21.27 -34.11 -7.38
N VAL A 31 20.46 -33.16 -6.93
CA VAL A 31 20.33 -32.81 -5.51
C VAL A 31 18.99 -33.24 -4.94
N VAL A 32 19.01 -33.54 -3.65
CA VAL A 32 17.87 -33.95 -2.85
C VAL A 32 17.67 -32.89 -1.77
N ARG A 33 16.45 -32.36 -1.65
CA ARG A 33 16.09 -31.47 -0.54
C ARG A 33 14.85 -31.96 0.18
N GLN A 34 14.78 -31.67 1.48
CA GLN A 34 13.54 -31.81 2.23
C GLN A 34 12.49 -30.89 1.60
N TRP A 35 11.31 -31.44 1.36
CA TRP A 35 10.15 -30.62 1.05
C TRP A 35 9.73 -29.91 2.33
N LEU A 36 9.93 -28.61 2.36
CA LEU A 36 9.42 -27.74 3.40
C LEU A 36 8.37 -26.84 2.74
N LYS A 37 7.11 -26.95 3.18
CA LYS A 37 6.12 -25.90 2.93
C LYS A 37 6.37 -24.80 3.95
N PRO A 38 6.80 -23.59 3.53
CA PRO A 38 6.96 -22.50 4.47
C PRO A 38 5.63 -22.24 5.17
N ALA A 39 5.63 -22.17 6.50
CA ALA A 39 4.44 -21.76 7.24
C ALA A 39 4.15 -20.30 6.92
N ASN A 40 2.89 -19.98 6.61
CA ASN A 40 2.39 -18.60 6.61
C ASN A 40 1.54 -18.42 7.89
N PRO A 41 2.16 -18.04 9.02
CA PRO A 41 1.52 -18.06 10.33
C PRO A 41 0.38 -17.04 10.49
N MET A 42 0.14 -16.15 9.50
CA MET A 42 -0.92 -15.13 9.52
C MET A 42 -0.96 -14.36 10.85
N THR A 43 0.20 -13.84 11.26
CA THR A 43 0.30 -13.13 12.54
C THR A 43 -0.32 -11.73 12.45
N GLY A 44 -0.75 -11.19 13.59
CA GLY A 44 -1.24 -9.80 13.74
C GLY A 44 -0.42 -8.78 12.96
N LYS A 45 0.89 -8.79 13.19
CA LYS A 45 1.86 -7.88 12.53
C LYS A 45 1.92 -8.06 11.02
N GLN A 46 1.78 -9.30 10.51
CA GLN A 46 1.67 -9.54 9.07
C GLN A 46 0.35 -9.01 8.51
N GLY A 47 -0.74 -9.12 9.27
CA GLY A 47 -2.04 -8.55 8.93
C GLY A 47 -1.99 -7.03 8.86
N ASP A 48 -1.33 -6.37 9.83
CA ASP A 48 -1.16 -4.92 9.85
C ASP A 48 -0.39 -4.41 8.63
N GLN A 49 0.74 -5.04 8.28
CA GLN A 49 1.50 -4.65 7.08
C GLN A 49 0.69 -4.82 5.80
N ARG A 50 -0.13 -5.87 5.70
CA ARG A 50 -1.04 -6.07 4.57
C ARG A 50 -2.17 -5.05 4.55
N LEU A 51 -2.70 -4.67 5.72
CA LEU A 51 -3.70 -3.62 5.85
C LEU A 51 -3.12 -2.29 5.34
N PHE A 52 -1.93 -1.92 5.79
CA PHE A 52 -1.29 -0.65 5.43
C PHE A 52 -0.95 -0.60 3.94
N LEU A 53 -0.32 -1.64 3.41
CA LEU A 53 0.05 -1.71 2.00
C LEU A 53 -1.19 -1.78 1.10
N GLY A 54 -2.15 -2.64 1.44
CA GLY A 54 -3.36 -2.84 0.67
C GLY A 54 -4.27 -1.62 0.67
N GLY A 55 -4.45 -0.97 1.83
CA GLY A 55 -5.26 0.25 1.94
C GLY A 55 -4.62 1.43 1.21
N THR A 56 -3.31 1.65 1.41
CA THR A 56 -2.60 2.77 0.78
C THR A 56 -2.49 2.59 -0.73
N GLY A 57 -2.22 1.36 -1.21
CA GLY A 57 -2.20 1.09 -2.65
C GLY A 57 -3.57 1.28 -3.32
N ARG A 58 -4.67 0.96 -2.62
CA ARG A 58 -6.04 1.21 -3.11
C ARG A 58 -6.37 2.70 -3.14
N ALA A 59 -5.88 3.48 -2.18
CA ALA A 59 -6.03 4.94 -2.18
C ALA A 59 -5.48 5.56 -3.47
N CYS A 60 -4.35 5.08 -3.98
CA CYS A 60 -3.75 5.60 -5.21
C CYS A 60 -4.56 5.34 -6.49
N LYS A 61 -5.58 4.46 -6.46
CA LYS A 61 -6.38 4.11 -7.65
C LYS A 61 -7.17 5.29 -8.21
N VAL A 62 -7.56 6.24 -7.36
CA VAL A 62 -8.43 7.37 -7.76
C VAL A 62 -7.66 8.48 -8.45
N VAL A 63 -6.33 8.46 -8.37
CA VAL A 63 -5.49 9.51 -8.95
C VAL A 63 -5.35 9.24 -10.44
N GLN A 64 -5.87 10.16 -11.26
CA GLN A 64 -5.90 10.03 -12.71
C GLN A 64 -4.60 10.52 -13.35
N GLU A 65 -4.25 9.93 -14.49
CA GLU A 65 -3.11 10.37 -15.30
C GLU A 65 -3.34 11.81 -15.80
N GLY A 66 -2.31 12.66 -15.72
CA GLY A 66 -2.42 14.08 -16.10
C GLY A 66 -2.96 15.00 -15.00
N SER A 67 -3.33 14.45 -13.85
CA SER A 67 -3.69 15.23 -12.66
C SER A 67 -2.50 15.99 -12.08
N TYR A 68 -2.78 17.09 -11.37
CA TYR A 68 -1.75 17.86 -10.65
C TYR A 68 -1.00 16.97 -9.65
N TYR A 69 -1.74 16.13 -8.92
CA TYR A 69 -1.19 15.26 -7.89
C TYR A 69 -0.14 14.27 -8.43
N ILE A 70 -0.33 13.71 -9.63
CA ILE A 70 0.69 12.83 -10.24
C ILE A 70 1.91 13.61 -10.70
N GLY A 71 1.75 14.85 -11.20
CA GLY A 71 2.86 15.70 -11.59
C GLY A 71 3.84 15.90 -10.43
N GLU A 72 3.31 16.34 -9.29
CA GLU A 72 4.07 16.54 -8.05
C GLU A 72 4.63 15.22 -7.50
N GLY A 73 3.81 14.16 -7.49
CA GLY A 73 4.22 12.83 -7.04
C GLY A 73 5.37 12.23 -7.86
N ARG A 74 5.44 12.52 -9.16
CA ARG A 74 6.54 12.10 -10.04
C ARG A 74 7.81 12.90 -9.81
N ALA A 75 7.70 14.20 -9.53
CA ALA A 75 8.85 15.03 -9.20
C ALA A 75 9.60 14.49 -7.95
N LEU A 76 8.85 13.94 -6.99
CA LEU A 76 9.39 13.34 -5.77
C LEU A 76 9.94 11.92 -5.94
N ALA A 77 9.52 11.22 -7.00
CA ALA A 77 9.87 9.82 -7.21
C ALA A 77 11.31 9.70 -7.74
N THR A 78 12.27 9.49 -6.85
CA THR A 78 13.69 9.32 -7.20
C THR A 78 14.06 7.83 -7.41
N GLY A 79 15.19 7.58 -8.08
CA GLY A 79 15.78 6.23 -8.16
C GLY A 79 15.04 5.21 -9.05
N GLY A 80 14.29 5.66 -10.06
CA GLY A 80 13.58 4.78 -11.00
C GLY A 80 12.34 4.10 -10.43
N GLN A 81 11.88 4.52 -9.26
CA GLN A 81 10.63 4.05 -8.66
C GLN A 81 9.42 4.73 -9.29
N THR A 82 8.25 4.06 -9.27
CA THR A 82 6.99 4.71 -9.61
C THR A 82 6.57 5.66 -8.48
N TRP A 83 5.86 6.74 -8.82
CA TRP A 83 5.32 7.68 -7.82
C TRP A 83 4.47 6.98 -6.75
N VAL A 84 3.70 5.96 -7.14
CA VAL A 84 2.91 5.13 -6.20
C VAL A 84 3.82 4.40 -5.22
N SER A 85 4.92 3.82 -5.69
CA SER A 85 5.87 3.10 -4.83
C SER A 85 6.55 4.06 -3.85
N ALA A 86 6.94 5.24 -4.31
CA ALA A 86 7.54 6.28 -3.48
C ALA A 86 6.57 6.75 -2.38
N LEU A 87 5.32 7.06 -2.74
CA LEU A 87 4.27 7.46 -1.80
C LEU A 87 3.98 6.38 -0.77
N VAL A 88 3.78 5.14 -1.21
CA VAL A 88 3.47 4.01 -0.32
C VAL A 88 4.63 3.75 0.64
N ASN A 89 5.86 3.81 0.14
CA ASN A 89 7.05 3.63 0.97
C ASN A 89 7.17 4.74 2.02
N TYR A 90 6.91 6.00 1.64
CA TYR A 90 6.92 7.13 2.58
C TYR A 90 5.89 6.94 3.69
N ILE A 91 4.64 6.59 3.33
CA ILE A 91 3.55 6.41 4.30
C ILE A 91 3.87 5.27 5.26
N ILE A 92 4.30 4.11 4.77
CA ILE A 92 4.60 2.97 5.65
C ILE A 92 5.81 3.27 6.55
N SER A 93 6.83 3.93 6.01
CA SER A 93 8.09 4.19 6.74
C SER A 93 8.01 5.34 7.73
N ASN A 94 7.12 6.32 7.53
CA ASN A 94 7.06 7.54 8.35
C ASN A 94 5.74 7.73 9.09
N ILE A 95 4.63 7.22 8.56
CA ILE A 95 3.28 7.43 9.12
C ILE A 95 2.76 6.15 9.78
N PHE A 96 2.80 5.01 9.09
CA PHE A 96 2.33 3.70 9.59
C PHE A 96 3.45 2.80 10.10
N THR A 97 4.36 3.39 10.88
CA THR A 97 5.52 2.68 11.46
C THR A 97 5.12 1.55 12.41
N SER A 98 3.92 1.62 13.00
CA SER A 98 3.39 0.62 13.93
C SER A 98 1.86 0.63 13.94
N ALA A 99 1.26 -0.42 14.52
CA ALA A 99 -0.19 -0.47 14.79
C ALA A 99 -0.66 0.75 15.59
N THR A 100 0.10 1.18 16.59
CA THR A 100 -0.21 2.37 17.39
C THR A 100 -0.19 3.65 16.55
N ALA A 101 0.79 3.80 15.66
CA ALA A 101 0.87 4.96 14.77
C ALA A 101 -0.31 5.00 13.79
N TYR A 102 -0.72 3.84 13.25
CA TYR A 102 -1.91 3.74 12.44
C TYR A 102 -3.17 4.17 13.20
N GLU A 103 -3.39 3.66 14.42
CA GLU A 103 -4.57 4.04 15.22
C GLU A 103 -4.56 5.53 15.60
N ALA A 104 -3.38 6.13 15.79
CA ALA A 104 -3.27 7.58 16.00
C ALA A 104 -3.76 8.38 14.77
N VAL A 105 -3.42 7.92 13.56
CA VAL A 105 -3.91 8.54 12.31
C VAL A 105 -5.41 8.32 12.14
N VAL A 106 -5.92 7.13 12.46
CA VAL A 106 -7.37 6.85 12.45
C VAL A 106 -8.10 7.76 13.44
N SER A 107 -7.54 7.96 14.63
CA SER A 107 -8.09 8.89 15.62
C SER A 107 -8.10 10.32 15.07
N ALA A 108 -7.00 10.78 14.48
CA ALA A 108 -6.90 12.12 13.87
C ALA A 108 -7.95 12.33 12.78
N TYR A 109 -8.10 11.36 11.86
CA TYR A 109 -9.15 11.36 10.85
C TYR A 109 -10.56 11.39 11.48
N ASN A 110 -10.80 10.58 12.51
CA ASN A 110 -12.10 10.52 13.17
C ASN A 110 -12.47 11.82 13.89
N SER A 111 -11.48 12.57 14.38
CA SER A 111 -11.66 13.90 15.00
C SER A 111 -11.66 15.06 14.00
N HIS A 112 -11.41 14.80 12.72
CA HIS A 112 -11.23 15.85 11.72
C HIS A 112 -12.54 16.61 11.44
N GLY A 113 -12.48 17.95 11.42
CA GLY A 113 -13.68 18.79 11.18
C GLY A 113 -14.37 18.51 9.84
N ALA A 114 -13.59 18.25 8.79
CA ALA A 114 -14.10 17.89 7.45
C ALA A 114 -14.27 16.38 7.21
N LYS A 115 -14.39 15.55 8.25
CA LYS A 115 -14.52 14.08 8.10
C LYS A 115 -15.64 13.64 7.15
N SER A 116 -16.80 14.29 7.23
CA SER A 116 -17.94 14.00 6.34
C SER A 116 -17.59 14.25 4.88
N ALA A 117 -16.89 15.35 4.58
CA ALA A 117 -16.43 15.67 3.23
C ALA A 117 -15.46 14.60 2.70
N PHE A 118 -14.50 14.14 3.51
CA PHE A 118 -13.61 13.04 3.12
C PHE A 118 -14.38 11.76 2.81
N ALA A 119 -15.35 11.39 3.64
CA ALA A 119 -16.15 10.18 3.43
C ALA A 119 -17.01 10.27 2.16
N SER A 120 -17.71 11.39 1.96
CA SER A 120 -18.57 11.60 0.79
C SER A 120 -17.78 11.64 -0.51
N ASN A 121 -16.67 12.39 -0.55
CA ASN A 121 -15.84 12.48 -1.74
C ASN A 121 -15.12 11.15 -2.06
N ALA A 122 -14.66 10.42 -1.04
CA ALA A 122 -14.11 9.09 -1.24
C ALA A 122 -15.13 8.13 -1.87
N ALA A 123 -16.40 8.19 -1.43
CA ALA A 123 -17.47 7.41 -2.04
C ALA A 123 -17.73 7.82 -3.49
N SER A 124 -17.74 9.12 -3.79
CA SER A 124 -17.89 9.63 -5.17
C SER A 124 -16.76 9.16 -6.10
N LEU A 125 -15.54 9.03 -5.58
CA LEU A 125 -14.39 8.48 -6.30
C LEU A 125 -14.38 6.94 -6.39
N GLY A 126 -15.38 6.27 -5.80
CA GLY A 126 -15.52 4.81 -5.83
C GLY A 126 -14.55 4.07 -4.92
N LEU A 127 -14.01 4.73 -3.87
CA LEU A 127 -13.22 4.08 -2.85
C LEU A 127 -14.11 3.22 -1.94
N THR A 128 -13.59 2.06 -1.57
CA THR A 128 -14.28 1.10 -0.69
C THR A 128 -13.44 0.78 0.52
N ASP A 129 -14.10 0.42 1.62
CA ASP A 129 -13.43 -0.03 2.84
C ASP A 129 -12.57 -1.28 2.57
N PHE A 130 -11.44 -1.34 3.24
CA PHE A 130 -10.53 -2.48 3.18
C PHE A 130 -10.18 -2.98 4.57
N ASP A 131 -10.16 -4.31 4.73
CA ASP A 131 -9.84 -4.95 6.00
C ASP A 131 -9.07 -6.26 5.82
N VAL A 132 -8.40 -6.69 6.90
CA VAL A 132 -7.64 -7.94 7.01
C VAL A 132 -7.99 -8.62 8.33
N ASP A 133 -8.60 -9.80 8.26
CA ASP A 133 -9.21 -10.47 9.43
C ASP A 133 -8.25 -10.78 10.59
N TYR A 134 -6.97 -11.05 10.29
CA TYR A 134 -5.96 -11.44 11.28
C TYR A 134 -4.99 -10.31 11.63
N LYS A 135 -5.35 -9.06 11.37
CA LYS A 135 -4.58 -7.88 11.80
C LYS A 135 -4.60 -7.73 13.32
N SER A 136 -3.61 -7.02 13.88
CA SER A 136 -3.61 -6.64 15.31
C SER A 136 -4.22 -5.26 15.57
N THR A 137 -4.30 -4.42 14.55
CA THR A 137 -5.03 -3.14 14.59
C THR A 137 -6.52 -3.36 14.82
N THR A 138 -7.19 -2.42 15.48
CA THR A 138 -8.63 -2.50 15.75
C THR A 138 -9.42 -1.91 14.58
N SER A 139 -8.91 -0.83 14.01
CA SER A 139 -9.61 -0.07 12.98
C SER A 139 -9.43 -0.67 11.59
N LYS A 140 -10.48 -0.65 10.78
CA LYS A 140 -10.42 -0.97 9.35
C LYS A 140 -9.97 0.23 8.53
N TYR A 141 -9.48 -0.02 7.33
CA TYR A 141 -9.05 1.03 6.41
C TYR A 141 -10.26 1.57 5.64
N VAL A 142 -10.96 2.53 6.25
CA VAL A 142 -12.19 3.12 5.70
C VAL A 142 -11.94 3.94 4.43
N ALA A 143 -12.91 4.02 3.53
CA ALA A 143 -12.80 4.79 2.28
C ALA A 143 -12.38 6.26 2.50
N GLY A 144 -13.00 6.98 3.46
CA GLY A 144 -12.62 8.37 3.74
C GLY A 144 -11.20 8.52 4.32
N LEU A 145 -10.70 7.50 5.03
CA LEU A 145 -9.31 7.48 5.53
C LEU A 145 -8.32 7.38 4.36
N GLN A 146 -8.66 6.67 3.27
CA GLN A 146 -7.81 6.60 2.07
C GLN A 146 -7.57 7.99 1.47
N LEU A 147 -8.64 8.79 1.34
CA LEU A 147 -8.50 10.16 0.82
C LEU A 147 -7.76 11.08 1.82
N TYR A 148 -8.01 10.92 3.12
CA TYR A 148 -7.28 11.64 4.16
C TYR A 148 -5.77 11.38 4.14
N ILE A 149 -5.35 10.17 3.80
CA ILE A 149 -3.93 9.81 3.74
C ILE A 149 -3.25 10.43 2.53
N LEU A 150 -3.94 10.58 1.40
CA LEU A 150 -3.43 11.35 0.26
C LEU A 150 -3.26 12.82 0.62
N ALA A 151 -4.24 13.40 1.33
CA ALA A 151 -4.12 14.76 1.87
C ALA A 151 -2.89 14.92 2.77
N LEU A 152 -2.73 14.00 3.72
CA LEU A 152 -1.60 13.97 4.65
C LEU A 152 -0.26 13.84 3.93
N TYR A 153 -0.19 13.01 2.88
CA TYR A 153 1.01 12.90 2.05
C TYR A 153 1.35 14.23 1.39
N GLY A 154 0.39 14.87 0.69
CA GLY A 154 0.63 16.14 0.00
C GLY A 154 1.11 17.25 0.95
N VAL A 155 0.46 17.40 2.11
CA VAL A 155 0.86 18.38 3.15
C VAL A 155 2.26 18.08 3.68
N ASN A 156 2.57 16.81 3.96
CA ASN A 156 3.88 16.44 4.47
C ASN A 156 4.99 16.63 3.42
N MET A 157 4.71 16.35 2.15
CA MET A 157 5.67 16.57 1.06
C MET A 157 5.96 18.06 0.90
N HIS A 158 4.92 18.91 0.93
CA HIS A 158 5.12 20.35 0.92
C HIS A 158 5.96 20.83 2.11
N SER A 159 5.73 20.28 3.30
CA SER A 159 6.54 20.62 4.48
C SER A 159 8.00 20.18 4.40
N LEU A 160 8.33 19.18 3.57
CA LEU A 160 9.70 18.72 3.35
C LEU A 160 10.38 19.53 2.24
N ASP A 161 9.63 19.86 1.20
CA ASP A 161 10.08 20.66 0.07
C ASP A 161 8.96 21.62 -0.37
N ASN A 162 9.15 22.90 -0.08
CA ASN A 162 8.16 23.95 -0.36
C ASN A 162 7.94 24.19 -1.86
N GLU A 163 8.80 23.64 -2.75
CA GLU A 163 8.61 23.72 -4.19
C GLU A 163 7.58 22.70 -4.70
N VAL A 164 7.35 21.62 -3.95
CA VAL A 164 6.42 20.55 -4.31
C VAL A 164 5.10 20.70 -3.56
N PHE A 165 3.99 20.36 -4.23
CA PHE A 165 2.63 20.57 -3.70
C PHE A 165 2.40 22.03 -3.26
N ASN A 166 3.03 22.99 -3.93
CA ASN A 166 2.96 24.41 -3.60
C ASN A 166 1.67 25.08 -4.09
N LYS A 167 0.53 24.49 -3.74
CA LYS A 167 -0.81 24.95 -4.09
C LYS A 167 -1.76 24.70 -2.93
N SER A 168 -2.80 25.53 -2.81
CA SER A 168 -3.93 25.20 -1.94
C SER A 168 -4.57 23.88 -2.41
N PRO A 169 -4.85 22.91 -1.52
CA PRO A 169 -4.92 23.04 -0.06
C PRO A 169 -3.65 22.63 0.72
N TYR A 170 -2.62 22.11 0.06
CA TYR A 170 -1.46 21.47 0.71
C TYR A 170 -0.56 22.42 1.50
N THR A 171 -0.62 23.72 1.22
CA THR A 171 0.09 24.76 1.98
C THR A 171 -0.51 25.01 3.36
N LYS A 172 -1.73 24.53 3.63
CA LYS A 172 -2.40 24.64 4.94
C LYS A 172 -2.17 23.39 5.77
N ALA A 173 -2.07 23.56 7.09
CA ALA A 173 -2.02 22.43 8.02
C ALA A 173 -3.29 21.58 7.89
N LEU A 174 -3.14 20.26 7.79
CA LEU A 174 -4.24 19.35 7.48
C LEU A 174 -5.42 19.49 8.45
N ASN A 175 -5.16 19.66 9.74
CA ASN A 175 -6.19 19.84 10.77
C ASN A 175 -7.08 21.09 10.58
N SER A 176 -6.67 22.04 9.74
CA SER A 176 -7.42 23.25 9.40
C SER A 176 -8.24 23.12 8.12
N TRP A 177 -8.16 21.97 7.43
CA TRP A 177 -8.87 21.77 6.17
C TRP A 177 -10.38 21.77 6.37
N THR A 178 -11.04 22.54 5.51
CA THR A 178 -12.49 22.64 5.41
C THR A 178 -13.03 21.67 4.36
N SER A 179 -14.36 21.63 4.16
CA SER A 179 -14.97 20.87 3.07
C SER A 179 -14.44 21.29 1.70
N ASP A 180 -14.16 22.58 1.52
CA ASP A 180 -13.73 23.15 0.24
C ASP A 180 -12.29 22.73 -0.07
N ASP A 181 -11.44 22.66 0.96
CA ASP A 181 -10.08 22.14 0.83
C ASP A 181 -10.08 20.66 0.42
N VAL A 182 -11.02 19.86 0.95
CA VAL A 182 -11.18 18.46 0.52
C VAL A 182 -11.65 18.36 -0.93
N SER A 183 -12.54 19.24 -1.37
CA SER A 183 -12.97 19.30 -2.78
C SER A 183 -11.81 19.68 -3.71
N LEU A 184 -10.97 20.66 -3.32
CA LEU A 184 -9.77 21.03 -4.09
C LEU A 184 -8.79 19.86 -4.22
N LEU A 185 -8.61 19.06 -3.16
CA LEU A 185 -7.84 17.82 -3.25
C LEU A 185 -8.47 16.90 -4.32
N VAL A 186 -9.77 16.67 -4.28
CA VAL A 186 -10.45 15.78 -5.24
C VAL A 186 -10.26 16.27 -6.68
N ASP A 187 -10.38 17.58 -6.92
CA ASP A 187 -10.13 18.18 -8.22
C ASP A 187 -8.68 17.93 -8.67
N ASP A 188 -7.71 18.08 -7.76
CA ASP A 188 -6.29 17.82 -8.04
C ASP A 188 -5.95 16.34 -8.27
N LEU A 189 -6.82 15.39 -7.85
CA LEU A 189 -6.68 13.97 -8.14
C LEU A 189 -7.26 13.58 -9.50
N GLN A 190 -8.14 14.39 -10.07
CA GLN A 190 -8.75 14.16 -11.38
C GLN A 190 -7.92 14.84 -12.48
N ALA A 191 -8.03 14.34 -13.70
CA ALA A 191 -7.43 15.02 -14.85
C ALA A 191 -8.18 16.33 -15.11
N ALA A 192 -7.43 17.39 -15.41
CA ALA A 192 -7.98 18.68 -15.84
C ALA A 192 -8.66 18.59 -17.22
#